data_AF-A0A7S7LKK6-F1
#
_entry.id   AF-A0A7S7LKK6-F1
#
_cell.length_a   1.000
_cell.length_b   1.000
_cell.length_c   1.000
_cell.angle_alpha   90.00
_cell.angle_beta   90.00
_cell.angle_gamma   90.00
#
_symmetry.space_group_name_H-M   'P 1'
#
loop_
_entity.id
_entity.type
_entity.pdbx_description
1 polymer ?
#
loop_
_entity_poly.entity_id
_entity_poly.type
_entity_poly.pdbx_seq_one_letter_code
_entity_poly.pdbx_strand_id
1 'polypeptide(L)'
;MSNFTIDLVNKIEEYIGDFRKKFEDQVDDITFSTLNDQKKAFECSSNCISKYLKNSDKKKSLENIQDCLKKCQDPLETFQNKVNQELNIINENVMNCHQLCFNKFENLFKKPKDLLNSLNKDHDLIKCYTQCFTDNYPTLTETKDRLINKK
;
A
#
# COMPACT_ATOMS: atom_id res chain seq x y z
N MET A 1 22.60 2.32 -31.57
CA MET A 1 21.65 3.22 -30.87
C MET A 1 20.55 2.48 -30.11
N SER A 2 20.37 1.16 -30.26
CA SER A 2 19.37 0.38 -29.50
C SER A 2 19.75 0.10 -28.03
N ASN A 3 21.05 -0.07 -27.73
CA ASN A 3 21.47 -0.57 -26.41
C ASN A 3 21.27 0.43 -25.26
N PHE A 4 21.38 1.74 -25.51
CA PHE A 4 21.25 2.75 -24.45
C PHE A 4 19.81 2.89 -23.95
N THR A 5 18.82 2.91 -24.86
CA THR A 5 17.39 2.97 -24.49
C THR A 5 16.95 1.68 -23.80
N ILE A 6 17.52 0.53 -24.18
CA ILE A 6 17.27 -0.76 -23.52
C ILE A 6 17.87 -0.76 -22.10
N ASP A 7 19.12 -0.34 -21.93
CA ASP A 7 19.76 -0.21 -20.61
C ASP A 7 19.00 0.79 -19.71
N LEU A 8 18.36 1.80 -20.31
CA LEU A 8 17.51 2.80 -19.65
C LEU A 8 16.27 2.16 -19.01
N VAL A 9 15.54 1.41 -19.82
CA VAL A 9 14.29 0.75 -19.42
C VAL A 9 14.62 -0.29 -18.36
N ASN A 10 15.70 -1.07 -18.56
CA ASN A 10 16.16 -2.06 -17.60
C ASN A 10 16.47 -1.45 -16.22
N LYS A 11 17.12 -0.27 -16.16
CA LYS A 11 17.39 0.39 -14.88
C LYS A 11 16.12 0.88 -14.19
N ILE A 12 15.18 1.48 -14.93
CA ILE A 12 13.90 1.90 -14.35
C ILE A 12 13.13 0.68 -13.85
N GLU A 13 13.10 -0.40 -14.61
CA GLU A 13 12.51 -1.68 -14.21
C GLU A 13 13.14 -2.27 -12.95
N GLU A 14 14.47 -2.18 -12.79
CA GLU A 14 15.18 -2.62 -11.59
C GLU A 14 14.72 -1.82 -10.35
N TYR A 15 14.67 -0.49 -10.43
CA TYR A 15 14.21 0.35 -9.32
C TYR A 15 12.73 0.13 -8.97
N ILE A 16 11.87 -0.05 -9.98
CA ILE A 16 10.47 -0.40 -9.78
C ILE A 16 10.37 -1.78 -9.12
N GLY A 17 11.18 -2.74 -9.55
CA GLY A 17 11.24 -4.09 -9.00
C GLY A 17 11.63 -4.10 -7.53
N ASP A 18 12.66 -3.35 -7.15
CA ASP A 18 13.10 -3.21 -5.77
C ASP A 18 12.04 -2.55 -4.88
N PHE A 19 11.42 -1.48 -5.38
CA PHE A 19 10.35 -0.79 -4.64
C PHE A 19 9.15 -1.70 -4.44
N ARG A 20 8.74 -2.40 -5.51
CA ARG A 20 7.64 -3.37 -5.47
C ARG A 20 7.93 -4.50 -4.48
N LYS A 21 9.12 -5.08 -4.51
CA LYS A 21 9.49 -6.16 -3.60
C LYS A 21 9.41 -5.71 -2.14
N LYS A 22 9.97 -4.53 -1.83
CA LYS A 22 9.87 -3.96 -0.48
C LYS A 22 8.43 -3.70 -0.07
N PHE A 23 7.59 -3.20 -0.98
CA PHE A 23 6.17 -3.02 -0.70
C PHE A 23 5.49 -4.36 -0.39
N GLU A 24 5.73 -5.39 -1.21
CA GLU A 24 5.21 -6.75 -0.99
C GLU A 24 5.66 -7.32 0.37
N ASP A 25 6.95 -7.21 0.71
CA ASP A 25 7.49 -7.64 2.00
C ASP A 25 6.77 -6.95 3.18
N GLN A 26 6.44 -5.65 3.05
CA GLN A 26 5.71 -4.92 4.09
C GLN A 26 4.25 -5.34 4.20
N VAL A 27 3.58 -5.63 3.09
CA VAL A 27 2.21 -6.15 3.07
C VAL A 27 2.16 -7.51 3.77
N ASP A 28 3.16 -8.36 3.54
CA ASP A 28 3.29 -9.64 4.22
C ASP A 28 3.49 -9.45 5.73
N ASP A 29 4.44 -8.62 6.14
CA ASP A 29 4.67 -8.28 7.56
C ASP A 29 3.40 -7.80 8.27
N ILE A 30 2.67 -6.87 7.64
CA ILE A 30 1.39 -6.35 8.15
C ILE A 30 0.38 -7.49 8.28
N THR A 31 0.24 -8.30 7.23
CA THR A 31 -0.69 -9.45 7.22
C THR A 31 -0.38 -10.40 8.37
N PHE A 32 0.88 -10.81 8.54
CA PHE A 32 1.30 -11.69 9.62
C PHE A 32 1.05 -11.08 11.00
N SER A 33 1.27 -9.77 11.17
CA SER A 33 1.04 -9.08 12.45
C SER A 33 -0.43 -9.14 12.90
N THR A 34 -1.38 -9.23 11.96
CA THR A 34 -2.83 -9.26 12.25
C THR A 34 -3.40 -10.64 12.58
N LEU A 35 -2.66 -11.73 12.34
CA LEU A 35 -3.18 -13.09 12.50
C LEU A 35 -3.70 -13.37 13.92
N ASN A 36 -3.02 -12.85 14.94
CA ASN A 36 -3.45 -13.02 16.32
C ASN A 36 -4.75 -12.25 16.62
N ASP A 37 -4.95 -11.07 16.02
CA ASP A 37 -6.18 -10.31 16.19
C ASP A 37 -7.35 -10.97 15.44
N GLN A 38 -7.09 -11.51 14.25
CA GLN A 38 -8.07 -12.32 13.52
C GLN A 38 -8.50 -13.53 14.36
N LYS A 39 -7.54 -14.26 14.94
CA LYS A 39 -7.83 -15.37 15.86
C LYS A 39 -8.72 -14.93 17.02
N LYS A 40 -8.38 -13.82 17.70
CA LYS A 40 -9.19 -13.28 18.80
C LYS A 40 -10.59 -12.88 18.37
N ALA A 41 -10.74 -12.30 17.18
CA ALA A 41 -12.05 -11.96 16.63
C ALA A 41 -12.89 -13.22 16.39
N PHE A 42 -12.32 -14.29 15.83
CA PHE A 42 -13.01 -15.57 15.67
C PHE A 42 -13.42 -16.21 17.01
N GLU A 43 -12.52 -16.20 18.00
CA GLU A 43 -12.83 -16.69 19.36
C GLU A 43 -13.97 -15.87 19.99
N CYS A 44 -13.92 -14.54 19.87
CA CYS A 44 -14.98 -13.64 20.29
C CYS A 44 -16.32 -13.98 19.61
N SER A 45 -16.32 -14.17 18.28
CA SER A 45 -17.51 -14.53 17.52
C SER A 45 -18.12 -15.87 17.96
N SER A 46 -17.29 -16.88 18.19
CA SER A 46 -17.74 -18.19 18.68
C SER A 46 -18.36 -18.09 20.08
N ASN A 47 -17.79 -17.25 20.94
CA ASN A 47 -18.33 -16.97 22.27
C ASN A 47 -19.66 -16.23 22.22
N CYS A 48 -19.84 -15.29 21.29
CA CYS A 48 -21.13 -14.60 21.07
C CYS A 48 -22.25 -15.61 20.80
N ILE A 49 -22.03 -16.52 19.85
CA ILE A 49 -23.01 -17.55 19.49
C ILE A 49 -23.29 -18.42 20.72
N SER A 50 -22.25 -18.98 21.35
CA SER A 50 -22.39 -19.87 22.50
C SER A 50 -23.14 -19.24 23.68
N LYS A 51 -22.96 -17.93 23.90
CA LYS A 51 -23.59 -17.18 24.98
C LYS A 51 -25.08 -16.97 24.74
N TYR A 52 -25.47 -16.55 23.54
CA TYR A 52 -26.83 -16.09 23.28
C TYR A 52 -27.74 -17.19 22.74
N LEU A 53 -27.21 -18.26 22.12
CA LEU A 53 -28.00 -19.37 21.57
C LEU A 53 -28.91 -20.07 22.61
N LYS A 54 -28.50 -20.04 23.89
CA LYS A 54 -29.22 -20.64 25.02
C LYS A 54 -30.45 -19.85 25.46
N ASN A 55 -30.68 -18.66 24.90
CA ASN A 55 -31.86 -17.86 25.22
C ASN A 55 -33.13 -18.51 24.65
N SER A 56 -34.20 -18.48 25.45
CA SER A 56 -35.54 -18.96 25.07
C SER A 56 -36.20 -18.04 24.04
N ASP A 57 -35.97 -16.74 24.14
CA ASP A 57 -36.37 -15.74 23.14
C ASP A 57 -35.40 -15.76 21.96
N LYS A 58 -35.79 -16.44 20.88
CA LYS A 58 -34.98 -16.61 19.67
C LYS A 58 -34.79 -15.32 18.90
N LYS A 59 -35.77 -14.41 18.89
CA LYS A 59 -35.64 -13.14 18.17
C LYS A 59 -34.60 -12.27 18.86
N LYS A 60 -34.74 -12.08 20.17
CA LYS A 60 -33.77 -11.33 20.98
C LYS A 60 -32.39 -11.99 20.99
N SER A 61 -32.33 -13.32 20.93
CA SER A 61 -31.06 -14.05 20.77
C SER A 61 -30.32 -13.64 19.49
N LEU A 62 -31.02 -13.57 18.35
CA LEU A 62 -30.40 -13.23 17.07
C LEU A 62 -29.87 -11.79 17.05
N GLU A 63 -30.66 -10.84 17.55
CA GLU A 63 -30.25 -9.43 17.69
C GLU A 63 -28.98 -9.30 18.54
N ASN A 64 -28.94 -9.97 19.71
CA ASN A 64 -27.75 -9.96 20.57
C ASN A 64 -26.52 -10.63 19.92
N ILE A 65 -26.71 -11.68 19.14
CA ILE A 65 -25.62 -12.31 18.39
C ILE A 65 -25.06 -11.33 17.37
N GLN A 66 -25.91 -10.69 16.58
CA GLN A 66 -25.49 -9.71 15.57
C GLN A 66 -24.70 -8.55 16.19
N ASP A 67 -25.22 -7.94 17.25
CA ASP A 67 -24.54 -6.85 17.94
C ASP A 67 -23.20 -7.28 18.54
N CYS A 68 -23.12 -8.50 19.07
CA CYS A 68 -21.89 -9.05 19.62
C CYS A 68 -20.86 -9.35 18.52
N LEU A 69 -21.29 -9.96 17.40
CA LEU A 69 -20.43 -10.24 16.25
C LEU A 69 -19.84 -8.96 15.66
N LYS A 70 -20.65 -7.90 15.55
CA LYS A 70 -20.18 -6.58 15.10
C LYS A 70 -19.04 -6.07 15.96
N LYS A 71 -19.20 -6.09 17.29
CA LYS A 71 -18.13 -5.68 18.23
C LYS A 71 -16.86 -6.52 18.13
N CYS A 72 -16.96 -7.80 17.77
CA CYS A 72 -15.79 -8.64 17.54
C CYS A 72 -15.05 -8.26 16.25
N GLN A 73 -15.75 -7.74 15.24
CA GLN A 73 -15.20 -7.38 13.93
C GLN A 73 -14.72 -5.92 13.86
N ASP A 74 -15.33 -5.00 14.64
CA ASP A 74 -15.02 -3.57 14.64
C ASP A 74 -13.51 -3.25 14.70
N PRO A 75 -12.68 -3.93 15.53
CA PRO A 75 -11.24 -3.65 15.57
C PRO A 75 -10.51 -4.00 14.27
N LEU A 76 -10.91 -5.09 13.62
CA LEU A 76 -10.33 -5.53 12.35
C LEU A 76 -10.76 -4.59 11.21
N GLU A 77 -12.02 -4.18 11.19
CA GLU A 77 -12.52 -3.21 10.20
C GLU A 77 -11.82 -1.85 10.37
N THR A 78 -11.66 -1.38 11.60
CA THR A 78 -10.93 -0.15 11.90
C THR A 78 -9.48 -0.24 11.41
N PHE A 79 -8.83 -1.37 11.65
CA PHE A 79 -7.47 -1.60 11.18
C PHE A 79 -7.38 -1.63 9.64
N GLN A 80 -8.29 -2.36 8.98
CA GLN A 80 -8.35 -2.42 7.51
C GLN A 80 -8.55 -1.04 6.89
N ASN A 81 -9.41 -0.20 7.49
CA ASN A 81 -9.61 1.17 7.05
C ASN A 81 -8.33 2.00 7.17
N LYS A 82 -7.57 1.83 8.26
CA LYS A 82 -6.26 2.49 8.43
C LYS A 82 -5.24 2.01 7.39
N VAL A 83 -5.18 0.71 7.10
CA VAL A 83 -4.32 0.16 6.03
C VAL A 83 -4.66 0.80 4.70
N ASN A 84 -5.94 0.85 4.32
CA ASN A 84 -6.37 1.46 3.06
C ASN A 84 -6.00 2.95 2.97
N GLN A 85 -6.15 3.71 4.06
CA GLN A 85 -5.75 5.12 4.11
C GLN A 85 -4.25 5.30 3.88
N GLU A 86 -3.42 4.50 4.55
CA GLU A 86 -1.97 4.55 4.41
C GLU A 86 -1.52 4.14 3.00
N LEU A 87 -2.14 3.12 2.39
CA LEU A 87 -1.89 2.72 1.02
C LEU A 87 -2.26 3.83 0.02
N ASN A 88 -3.36 4.54 0.26
CA ASN A 88 -3.75 5.68 -0.57
C ASN A 88 -2.70 6.80 -0.50
N ILE A 89 -2.17 7.11 0.69
CA ILE A 89 -1.12 8.12 0.87
C ILE A 89 0.14 7.74 0.08
N ILE A 90 0.58 6.48 0.16
CA ILE A 90 1.74 6.00 -0.60
C ILE A 90 1.49 6.15 -2.11
N ASN A 91 0.32 5.71 -2.58
CA ASN A 91 -0.06 5.80 -3.98
C ASN A 91 -0.10 7.25 -4.48
N GLU A 92 -0.73 8.15 -3.72
CA GLU A 92 -0.78 9.58 -4.03
C GLU A 92 0.62 10.21 -4.10
N ASN A 93 1.50 9.89 -3.15
CA ASN A 93 2.85 10.45 -3.14
C ASN A 93 3.67 9.99 -4.35
N VAL A 94 3.61 8.71 -4.71
CA VAL A 94 4.31 8.17 -5.89
C VAL A 94 3.73 8.78 -7.18
N MET A 95 2.40 8.81 -7.32
CA MET A 95 1.73 9.38 -8.49
C MET A 95 2.01 10.87 -8.65
N ASN A 96 1.98 11.64 -7.57
CA ASN A 96 2.31 13.06 -7.57
C ASN A 96 3.77 13.29 -7.98
N CYS A 97 4.69 12.48 -7.46
CA CYS A 97 6.10 12.60 -7.83
C CYS A 97 6.32 12.26 -9.32
N HIS A 98 5.68 11.20 -9.82
CA HIS A 98 5.71 10.86 -11.24
C HIS A 98 5.13 11.96 -12.13
N GLN A 99 4.02 12.59 -11.71
CA GLN A 99 3.42 13.70 -12.44
C GLN A 99 4.34 14.93 -12.47
N LEU A 100 5.03 15.22 -11.35
CA LEU A 100 6.02 16.30 -11.31
C LEU A 100 7.19 16.03 -12.25
N CYS A 101 7.70 14.80 -12.30
CA CYS A 101 8.71 14.39 -13.26
C CYS A 101 8.20 14.52 -14.70
N PHE A 102 7.01 14.00 -15.00
CA PHE A 102 6.41 14.13 -16.32
C PHE A 102 6.28 15.59 -16.76
N ASN A 103 5.74 16.46 -15.91
CA ASN A 103 5.58 17.89 -16.18
C ASN A 103 6.93 18.59 -16.43
N LYS A 104 7.95 18.26 -15.64
CA LYS A 104 9.31 18.80 -15.78
C LYS A 104 9.93 18.48 -17.15
N PHE A 105 9.59 17.32 -17.70
CA PHE A 105 10.14 16.82 -18.96
C PHE A 105 9.11 16.82 -20.11
N GLU A 106 7.94 17.42 -19.92
CA GLU A 106 6.82 17.41 -20.88
C GLU A 106 7.24 17.86 -22.28
N ASN A 107 8.13 18.86 -22.35
CA ASN A 107 8.67 19.40 -23.59
C ASN A 107 9.52 18.41 -24.39
N LEU A 108 10.12 17.41 -23.74
CA LEU A 108 10.85 16.33 -24.41
C LEU A 108 9.89 15.38 -25.15
N PHE A 109 8.72 15.13 -24.57
CA PHE A 109 7.70 14.27 -25.18
C PHE A 109 6.96 14.96 -26.33
N LYS A 110 6.84 16.30 -26.30
CA LYS A 110 6.19 17.09 -27.37
C LYS A 110 7.05 17.29 -28.62
N LYS A 111 8.38 17.15 -28.54
CA LYS A 111 9.31 17.31 -29.66
C LYS A 111 10.36 16.19 -29.73
N PRO A 112 9.97 14.97 -30.19
CA PRO A 112 10.86 13.81 -30.17
C PRO A 112 12.11 13.93 -31.05
N LYS A 113 12.14 14.85 -32.03
CA LYS A 113 13.33 15.11 -32.86
C LYS A 113 14.49 15.77 -32.10
N ASP A 114 14.21 16.46 -31.00
CA ASP A 114 15.24 17.10 -30.16
C ASP A 114 15.79 16.14 -29.08
N LEU A 115 15.16 14.97 -28.91
CA LEU A 115 15.52 13.97 -27.90
C LEU A 115 16.93 13.41 -28.13
N LEU A 116 17.29 13.19 -29.42
CA LEU A 116 18.57 12.62 -29.86
C LEU A 116 19.79 13.50 -29.54
N ASN A 117 19.61 14.81 -29.36
CA ASN A 117 20.68 15.75 -28.99
C ASN A 117 20.79 15.97 -27.46
N SER A 118 19.99 15.25 -26.65
CA SER A 118 19.80 15.56 -25.24
C SER A 118 20.14 14.41 -24.28
N LEU A 119 21.23 13.68 -24.54
CA LEU A 119 21.75 12.59 -23.69
C LEU A 119 21.77 12.89 -22.18
N ASN A 120 22.04 14.14 -21.77
CA ASN A 120 22.01 14.54 -20.36
C ASN A 120 20.59 14.63 -19.77
N LYS A 121 19.57 14.94 -20.58
CA LYS A 121 18.18 15.08 -20.14
C LYS A 121 17.50 13.72 -19.94
N ASP A 122 17.90 12.70 -20.69
CA ASP A 122 17.45 11.32 -20.46
C ASP A 122 17.94 10.80 -19.10
N HIS A 123 19.19 11.11 -18.73
CA HIS A 123 19.72 10.80 -17.40
C HIS A 123 18.96 11.55 -16.28
N ASP A 124 18.61 12.82 -16.49
CA ASP A 124 17.84 13.60 -15.52
C ASP A 124 16.38 13.14 -15.39
N LEU A 125 15.77 12.64 -16.47
CA LEU A 125 14.44 12.03 -16.48
C LEU A 125 14.42 10.77 -15.61
N ILE A 126 15.35 9.84 -15.85
CA ILE A 126 15.50 8.62 -15.06
C ILE A 126 15.73 8.98 -13.61
N LYS A 127 16.70 9.86 -13.35
CA LYS A 127 17.03 10.28 -11.98
C LYS A 127 15.81 10.83 -11.27
N CYS A 128 14.94 11.57 -11.96
CA CYS A 128 13.69 12.05 -11.40
C CYS A 128 12.75 10.90 -10.99
N TYR A 129 12.46 9.97 -11.91
CA TYR A 129 11.59 8.83 -11.62
C TYR A 129 12.15 7.90 -10.54
N THR A 130 13.46 7.60 -10.57
CA THR A 130 14.11 6.76 -9.56
C THR A 130 14.17 7.45 -8.20
N GLN A 131 14.31 8.77 -8.18
CA GLN A 131 14.27 9.56 -6.95
C GLN A 131 12.87 9.51 -6.31
N CYS A 132 11.79 9.46 -7.10
CA CYS A 132 10.44 9.29 -6.57
C CYS A 132 10.30 8.04 -5.71
N PHE A 133 10.80 6.90 -6.16
CA PHE A 133 10.79 5.67 -5.35
C PHE A 133 11.72 5.78 -4.13
N THR A 134 12.88 6.40 -4.31
CA THR A 134 13.87 6.58 -3.24
C THR A 134 13.33 7.44 -2.09
N ASP A 135 12.70 8.56 -2.43
CA ASP A 135 12.13 9.53 -1.47
C ASP A 135 10.91 8.96 -0.74
N ASN A 136 10.23 7.97 -1.33
CA ASN A 136 9.08 7.32 -0.74
C ASN A 136 9.42 6.05 0.08
N TYR A 137 10.68 5.58 0.07
CA TYR A 137 11.09 4.47 0.93
C TYR A 137 10.92 4.71 2.44
N PRO A 138 11.25 5.91 2.97
CA PRO A 138 10.97 6.22 4.36
C PRO A 138 9.47 6.13 4.67
N THR A 139 8.62 6.69 3.82
CA THR A 139 7.16 6.64 3.95
C THR A 139 6.65 5.20 4.07
N LEU A 140 7.13 4.29 3.21
CA LEU A 140 6.81 2.86 3.30
C LEU A 140 7.15 2.29 4.68
N THR A 141 8.36 2.53 5.16
CA THR A 141 8.84 2.02 6.46
C THR A 141 8.03 2.58 7.62
N GLU A 142 7.79 3.88 7.62
CA GLU A 142 7.00 4.56 8.65
C GLU A 142 5.54 4.10 8.66
N THR A 143 4.94 3.90 7.48
CA THR A 143 3.59 3.33 7.34
C THR A 143 3.53 1.95 7.96
N LYS A 144 4.49 1.06 7.64
CA LYS A 144 4.57 -0.26 8.28
C LYS A 144 4.62 -0.12 9.80
N ASP A 145 5.50 0.73 10.32
CA ASP A 145 5.67 0.90 11.75
C ASP A 145 4.41 1.45 12.43
N ARG A 146 3.67 2.38 11.80
CA ARG A 146 2.39 2.88 12.31
C ARG A 146 1.30 1.81 12.33
N LEU A 147 1.28 0.92 11.34
CA LEU A 147 0.33 -0.18 11.25
C LEU A 147 0.64 -1.28 12.25
N ILE A 148 1.88 -1.76 12.30
CA ILE A 148 2.29 -2.85 13.20
C ILE A 148 2.28 -2.41 14.66
N ASN A 149 2.83 -1.24 14.99
CA ASN A 149 2.89 -0.78 16.38
C ASN A 149 1.56 -0.18 16.87
N LYS A 150 0.52 -0.14 16.02
CA LYS A 150 -0.83 0.35 16.33
C LYS A 150 -0.85 1.72 17.02
N LYS A 151 0.13 2.57 16.72
CA LYS A 151 0.20 3.96 17.21
C LYS A 151 -0.71 4.88 16.42
#